data_AF-A0A246E3G8-F1
#
_entry.id   AF-A0A246E3G8-F1
#
_cell.length_a   1.000
_cell.length_b   1.000
_cell.length_c   1.000
_cell.angle_alpha   90.00
_cell.angle_beta   90.00
_cell.angle_gamma   90.00
#
_symmetry.space_group_name_H-M   'P 1'
#
loop_
_entity.id
_entity.type
_entity.pdbx_description
1 polymer ?
#
loop_
_entity_poly.entity_id
_entity_poly.type
_entity_poly.pdbx_seq_one_letter_code
_entity_poly.pdbx_strand_id
1 'polypeptide(L)'
;MRTRVRQLDDADLSQTIEFLSRAPVANVFLLSRIRQGGLDSARLGCPVHGVFRGGELVGLVHIGANLVPVIDDGRDSAVVDALASKIGRWRRSSSIMGADVAVLPLYERLAQIGPDTWG
;
A
#
# COMPACT_ATOMS: atom_id res chain seq x y z
N MET A 1 1.51 -16.41 12.17
CA MET A 1 1.13 -16.67 10.77
C MET A 1 2.08 -15.93 9.83
N ARG A 2 2.51 -16.53 8.72
CA ARG A 2 3.46 -15.88 7.78
C ARG A 2 2.73 -14.84 6.91
N THR A 3 3.28 -13.63 6.80
CA THR A 3 2.80 -12.60 5.87
C THR A 3 3.21 -12.95 4.44
N ARG A 4 2.32 -12.72 3.47
CA ARG A 4 2.61 -12.81 2.03
C ARG A 4 2.30 -11.48 1.37
N VAL A 5 3.20 -10.99 0.54
CA VAL A 5 2.97 -9.79 -0.28
C VAL A 5 2.94 -10.14 -1.76
N ARG A 6 1.95 -9.61 -2.48
CA ARG A 6 1.83 -9.76 -3.92
C ARG A 6 1.13 -8.56 -4.55
N GLN A 7 1.28 -8.41 -5.85
CA GLN A 7 0.45 -7.48 -6.62
C GLN A 7 -1.01 -7.94 -6.58
N LEU A 8 -1.92 -6.97 -6.48
CA LEU A 8 -3.36 -7.19 -6.56
C LEU A 8 -3.85 -6.99 -7.99
N ASP A 9 -4.94 -7.66 -8.33
CA ASP A 9 -5.66 -7.51 -9.59
C ASP A 9 -7.18 -7.47 -9.35
N ASP A 10 -7.97 -7.46 -10.43
CA ASP A 10 -9.43 -7.33 -10.33
C ASP A 10 -10.10 -8.51 -9.58
N ALA A 11 -9.43 -9.66 -9.41
CA ALA A 11 -9.94 -10.75 -8.58
C ALA A 11 -9.96 -10.38 -7.08
N ASP A 12 -9.13 -9.42 -6.66
CA ASP A 12 -9.04 -8.93 -5.29
C ASP A 12 -9.91 -7.69 -5.03
N LEU A 13 -10.64 -7.22 -6.04
CA LEU A 13 -11.33 -5.93 -6.00
C LEU A 13 -12.31 -5.85 -4.83
N SER A 14 -13.16 -6.85 -4.66
CA SER A 14 -14.16 -6.88 -3.58
C SER A 14 -13.50 -6.83 -2.20
N GLN A 15 -12.47 -7.67 -1.96
CA GLN A 15 -11.75 -7.70 -0.69
C GLN A 15 -11.00 -6.39 -0.43
N THR A 16 -10.45 -5.77 -1.47
CA THR A 16 -9.74 -4.48 -1.37
C THR A 16 -10.70 -3.34 -1.03
N ILE A 17 -11.87 -3.30 -1.68
CA ILE A 17 -12.90 -2.31 -1.36
C ILE A 17 -13.40 -2.50 0.07
N GLU A 18 -13.64 -3.74 0.51
CA GLU A 18 -14.04 -4.04 1.88
C GLU A 18 -13.00 -3.54 2.90
N PHE A 19 -11.73 -3.90 2.69
CA PHE A 19 -10.61 -3.46 3.52
C PHE A 19 -10.51 -1.93 3.61
N LEU A 20 -10.51 -1.24 2.46
CA LEU A 20 -10.42 0.22 2.43
C LEU A 20 -11.65 0.91 3.04
N SER A 21 -12.82 0.26 2.96
CA SER A 21 -14.09 0.78 3.45
C SER A 21 -14.24 0.69 4.97
N ARG A 22 -13.27 0.08 5.69
CA ARG A 22 -13.17 0.17 7.16
C ARG A 22 -12.86 1.59 7.65
N ALA A 23 -12.15 2.38 6.84
CA ALA A 23 -11.83 3.78 7.11
C ALA A 23 -12.02 4.65 5.83
N PRO A 24 -13.26 4.83 5.35
CA PRO A 24 -13.52 5.30 4.00
C PRO A 24 -13.10 6.77 3.78
N VAL A 25 -13.15 7.60 4.82
CA VAL A 25 -12.70 9.01 4.77
C VAL A 25 -11.18 9.07 4.63
N ALA A 26 -10.45 8.28 5.42
CA ALA A 26 -8.98 8.21 5.32
C ALA A 26 -8.52 7.62 3.98
N ASN A 27 -9.31 6.70 3.42
CA ASN A 27 -8.99 5.96 2.20
C ASN A 27 -9.68 6.51 0.93
N VAL A 28 -10.29 7.71 1.00
CA VAL A 28 -11.15 8.23 -0.08
C VAL A 28 -10.42 8.35 -1.41
N PHE A 29 -9.13 8.71 -1.40
CA PHE A 29 -8.30 8.78 -2.59
C PHE A 29 -8.22 7.42 -3.32
N LEU A 30 -7.91 6.36 -2.57
CA LEU A 30 -7.79 5.02 -3.13
C LEU A 30 -9.15 4.46 -3.53
N LEU A 31 -10.17 4.63 -2.69
CA LEU A 31 -11.52 4.19 -2.99
C LEU A 31 -12.05 4.82 -4.29
N SER A 32 -11.84 6.13 -4.49
CA SER A 32 -12.23 6.82 -5.72
C SER A 32 -11.56 6.21 -6.95
N ARG A 33 -10.23 6.07 -6.91
CA ARG A 33 -9.44 5.57 -8.04
C ARG A 33 -9.74 4.10 -8.36
N ILE A 34 -9.81 3.25 -7.34
CA ILE A 34 -10.05 1.81 -7.50
C ILE A 34 -11.49 1.53 -7.92
N ARG A 35 -12.49 2.27 -7.44
CA ARG A 35 -13.87 2.10 -7.90
C ARG A 35 -14.05 2.49 -9.37
N GLN A 36 -13.30 3.49 -9.84
CA GLN A 36 -13.35 3.92 -11.24
C GLN A 36 -12.54 3.00 -12.18
N GLY A 37 -11.37 2.55 -11.73
CA GLY A 37 -10.38 1.87 -12.58
C GLY A 37 -10.07 0.43 -12.20
N GLY A 38 -10.73 -0.16 -11.20
CA GLY A 38 -10.38 -1.47 -10.65
C GLY A 38 -8.94 -1.52 -10.11
N LEU A 39 -8.34 -2.71 -10.13
CA LEU A 39 -6.99 -2.98 -9.64
C LEU A 39 -6.01 -3.42 -10.75
N ASP A 40 -6.52 -3.69 -11.97
CA ASP A 40 -5.63 -3.92 -13.12
C ASP A 40 -4.62 -2.77 -13.28
N SER A 41 -3.33 -3.11 -13.22
CA SER A 41 -2.26 -2.11 -13.20
C SER A 41 -2.12 -1.31 -14.49
N ALA A 42 -2.53 -1.86 -15.64
CA ALA A 42 -2.50 -1.16 -16.91
C ALA A 42 -3.59 -0.08 -16.95
N ARG A 43 -4.80 -0.39 -16.46
CA ARG A 43 -5.92 0.56 -16.35
C ARG A 43 -5.71 1.59 -15.24
N LEU A 44 -5.16 1.18 -14.10
CA LEU A 44 -4.87 2.08 -12.96
C LEU A 44 -3.63 2.96 -13.20
N GLY A 45 -2.78 2.59 -14.16
CA GLY A 45 -1.51 3.25 -14.49
C GLY A 45 -0.39 2.98 -13.49
N CYS A 46 -0.60 2.11 -12.51
CA CYS A 46 0.40 1.71 -11.52
C CYS A 46 -0.03 0.44 -10.77
N PRO A 47 0.92 -0.30 -10.16
CA PRO A 47 0.58 -1.48 -9.38
C PRO A 47 0.11 -1.11 -7.97
N VAL A 48 -0.83 -1.92 -7.46
CA VAL A 48 -1.16 -1.99 -6.04
C VAL A 48 -0.63 -3.31 -5.50
N HIS A 49 0.11 -3.27 -4.40
CA HIS A 49 0.57 -4.47 -3.70
C HIS A 49 -0.17 -4.63 -2.39
N GLY A 50 -0.70 -5.82 -2.13
CA GLY A 50 -1.37 -6.18 -0.88
C GLY A 50 -0.54 -7.14 -0.04
N VAL A 51 -0.66 -7.02 1.27
CA VAL A 51 -0.09 -7.91 2.27
C VAL A 51 -1.20 -8.70 2.92
N PHE A 52 -1.04 -10.01 2.92
CA PHE A 52 -2.01 -10.97 3.43
C PHE A 52 -1.48 -11.71 4.65
N ARG A 53 -2.38 -11.95 5.61
CA ARG A 53 -2.16 -12.82 6.77
C ARG A 53 -3.34 -13.77 6.88
N GLY A 54 -3.09 -15.06 6.72
CA GLY A 54 -4.17 -16.06 6.78
C GLY A 54 -5.24 -15.91 5.68
N GLY A 55 -4.92 -15.25 4.56
CA GLY A 55 -5.87 -14.97 3.48
C GLY A 55 -6.59 -13.62 3.61
N GLU A 56 -6.48 -12.96 4.76
CA GLU A 56 -7.02 -11.62 4.97
C GLU A 56 -6.03 -10.55 4.55
N LEU A 57 -6.52 -9.54 3.83
CA LEU A 57 -5.77 -8.35 3.47
C LEU A 57 -5.58 -7.49 4.73
N VAL A 58 -4.34 -7.31 5.16
CA VAL A 58 -3.98 -6.54 6.38
C VAL A 58 -3.22 -5.25 6.07
N GLY A 59 -2.87 -5.03 4.80
CA GLY A 59 -2.28 -3.80 4.34
C GLY A 59 -2.09 -3.79 2.84
N LEU A 60 -1.93 -2.61 2.26
CA LEU A 60 -1.63 -2.43 0.85
C LEU A 60 -0.81 -1.16 0.61
N VAL A 61 -0.21 -1.06 -0.56
CA VAL A 61 0.39 0.17 -1.06
C VAL A 61 0.11 0.33 -2.54
N HIS A 62 -0.42 1.49 -2.91
CA HIS A 62 -0.51 1.95 -4.28
C HIS A 62 0.81 2.64 -4.67
N ILE A 63 1.48 2.16 -5.72
CA ILE A 63 2.84 2.57 -6.09
C ILE A 63 2.81 3.37 -7.41
N GLY A 64 2.31 4.60 -7.36
CA GLY A 64 2.24 5.50 -8.52
C GLY A 64 3.07 6.76 -8.35
N ALA A 65 2.62 7.86 -8.96
CA ALA A 65 3.20 9.20 -8.71
C ALA A 65 3.20 9.57 -7.21
N ASN A 66 2.19 9.09 -6.46
CA ASN A 66 2.17 9.12 -5.01
C ASN A 66 2.20 7.67 -4.49
N LEU A 67 2.97 7.44 -3.43
CA LEU A 67 2.86 6.24 -2.61
C LEU A 67 1.71 6.43 -1.64
N VAL A 68 0.76 5.50 -1.62
CA VAL A 68 -0.38 5.57 -0.71
C VAL A 68 -0.51 4.25 0.05
N PRO A 69 0.09 4.14 1.25
CA PRO A 69 -0.04 2.95 2.08
C PRO A 69 -1.31 2.97 2.93
N VAL A 70 -1.84 1.78 3.19
CA VAL A 70 -2.92 1.54 4.16
C VAL A 70 -2.57 0.28 4.94
N ILE A 71 -2.72 0.30 6.26
CA ILE A 71 -2.43 -0.81 7.17
C ILE A 71 -3.59 -0.89 8.17
N ASP A 72 -4.09 -2.10 8.43
CA ASP A 72 -5.36 -2.35 9.15
C ASP A 72 -5.38 -1.79 10.58
N ASP A 73 -4.29 -1.98 11.33
CA ASP A 73 -4.05 -1.30 12.61
C ASP A 73 -2.60 -1.53 13.08
N GLY A 74 -1.99 -0.50 13.67
CA GLY A 74 -0.67 -0.58 14.31
C GLY A 74 0.52 -0.77 13.36
N ARG A 75 1.69 -0.32 13.81
CA ARG A 75 2.97 -0.37 13.08
C ARG A 75 3.52 -1.80 13.03
N ASP A 76 2.76 -2.72 12.44
CA ASP A 76 3.17 -4.10 12.26
C ASP A 76 4.38 -4.12 11.31
N SER A 77 5.57 -4.26 11.90
CA SER A 77 6.83 -4.16 11.18
C SER A 77 6.91 -5.19 10.05
N ALA A 78 6.29 -6.36 10.20
CA ALA A 78 6.28 -7.38 9.15
C ALA A 78 5.41 -6.97 7.95
N VAL A 79 4.33 -6.21 8.15
CA VAL A 79 3.53 -5.63 7.06
C VAL A 79 4.30 -4.48 6.40
N VAL A 80 4.89 -3.60 7.20
CA VAL A 80 5.70 -2.47 6.72
C VAL A 80 6.88 -2.96 5.88
N ASP A 81 7.64 -3.94 6.37
CA ASP A 81 8.75 -4.57 5.65
C ASP A 81 8.29 -5.18 4.32
N ALA A 82 7.15 -5.87 4.34
CA ALA A 82 6.60 -6.50 3.15
C ALA A 82 6.19 -5.46 2.10
N LEU A 83 5.56 -4.35 2.49
CA LEU A 83 5.24 -3.23 1.59
C LEU A 83 6.50 -2.54 1.06
N ALA A 84 7.45 -2.20 1.95
CA ALA A 84 8.71 -1.55 1.59
C ALA A 84 9.51 -2.37 0.58
N SER A 85 9.49 -3.71 0.70
CA SER A 85 10.16 -4.62 -0.24
C SER A 85 9.67 -4.50 -1.69
N LYS A 86 8.43 -4.02 -1.91
CA LYS A 86 7.84 -3.84 -3.25
C LYS A 86 8.10 -2.45 -3.84
N ILE A 87 8.45 -1.49 -3.00
CA ILE A 87 8.83 -0.13 -3.42
C ILE A 87 10.32 -0.11 -3.75
N GLY A 88 11.14 -0.64 -2.84
CA GLY A 88 12.59 -0.72 -2.99
C GLY A 88 13.33 0.59 -2.70
N ARG A 89 14.63 0.59 -2.95
CA ARG A 89 15.53 1.70 -2.59
C ARG A 89 15.37 2.97 -3.43
N TRP A 90 14.83 2.87 -4.65
CA TRP A 90 14.80 3.99 -5.58
C TRP A 90 13.46 4.72 -5.54
N ARG A 91 13.50 6.02 -5.20
CA ARG A 91 12.30 6.86 -5.18
C ARG A 91 11.86 7.19 -6.59
N ARG A 92 10.66 6.72 -6.96
CA ARG A 92 9.97 7.03 -8.22
C ARG A 92 8.69 7.85 -8.01
N SER A 93 8.31 8.06 -6.76
CA SER A 93 7.10 8.76 -6.36
C SER A 93 7.44 10.12 -5.76
N SER A 94 6.63 11.12 -6.06
CA SER A 94 6.81 12.51 -5.61
C SER A 94 6.46 12.68 -4.14
N SER A 95 5.51 11.91 -3.61
CA SER A 95 5.06 12.02 -2.22
C SER A 95 4.61 10.67 -1.64
N ILE A 96 4.50 10.62 -0.31
CA ILE A 96 3.81 9.57 0.44
C ILE A 96 2.58 10.22 1.08
N MET A 97 1.39 9.67 0.83
CA MET A 97 0.11 10.23 1.28
C MET A 97 -0.70 9.16 2.02
N GLY A 98 -1.53 9.58 2.98
CA GLY A 98 -2.40 8.67 3.73
C GLY A 98 -2.37 8.96 5.21
N ALA A 99 -2.89 8.03 6.01
CA ALA A 99 -2.87 8.14 7.46
C ALA A 99 -1.44 8.02 8.00
N ASP A 100 -1.10 8.82 9.01
CA ASP A 100 0.20 8.85 9.68
C ASP A 100 0.64 7.47 10.20
N VAL A 101 -0.31 6.68 10.72
CA VAL A 101 -0.09 5.31 11.19
C VAL A 101 0.48 4.36 10.12
N ALA A 102 0.24 4.65 8.84
CA ALA A 102 0.79 3.88 7.72
C ALA A 102 1.95 4.61 7.04
N VAL A 103 1.89 5.93 6.93
CA VAL A 103 2.89 6.76 6.24
C VAL A 103 4.21 6.80 7.02
N LEU A 104 4.19 7.08 8.32
CA LEU A 104 5.42 7.26 9.10
C LEU A 104 6.28 5.99 9.17
N PRO A 105 5.73 4.81 9.52
CA PRO A 105 6.55 3.59 9.59
C PRO A 105 7.11 3.19 8.22
N LEU A 106 6.32 3.39 7.15
CA LEU A 106 6.78 3.10 5.80
C LEU A 106 7.93 4.04 5.40
N TYR A 107 7.78 5.34 5.66
CA TYR A 107 8.82 6.33 5.39
C TYR A 107 10.11 6.01 6.14
N GLU A 108 10.03 5.79 7.46
CA GLU A 108 11.18 5.42 8.29
C GLU A 108 11.88 4.17 7.73
N ARG A 109 11.10 3.18 7.28
CA ARG A 109 11.66 1.96 6.72
C ARG A 109 12.33 2.18 5.36
N LEU A 110 11.73 3.00 4.49
CA LEU A 110 12.31 3.34 3.20
C LEU A 110 13.60 4.17 3.35
N ALA A 111 13.65 5.10 4.29
CA ALA A 111 14.85 5.87 4.64
C ALA A 111 16.00 4.97 5.11
N GLN A 112 15.71 3.87 5.81
CA GLN A 112 16.73 2.87 6.16
C GLN A 112 17.23 2.06 4.95
N ILE A 113 16.35 1.77 3.97
CA ILE A 113 16.70 0.96 2.78
C ILE A 113 17.43 1.79 1.73
N GLY A 114 17.15 3.09 1.64
CA GLY A 114 17.81 4.03 0.73
C GLY A 114 17.97 5.41 1.37
N PRO A 115 18.98 5.61 2.23
CA PRO A 115 19.20 6.89 2.92
C PRO A 115 19.36 8.08 1.97
N ASP A 116 20.05 7.88 0.84
CA ASP A 116 20.32 8.97 -0.12
C ASP A 116 19.10 9.35 -0.97
N THR A 117 18.08 8.49 -1.05
CA THR A 117 16.93 8.63 -1.95
C THR A 117 15.63 8.93 -1.21
N TRP A 118 15.55 8.49 0.05
CA TRP A 118 14.39 8.65 0.92
C TRP A 118 14.67 9.52 2.16
N GLY A 119 15.94 9.82 2.46
CA GLY A 119 16.34 10.72 3.56
C GLY A 119 16.10 12.19 3.30
#